data_AF-A0A7K2PGG8-F1
#
_entry.id   AF-A0A7K2PGG8-F1
#
_cell.length_a   1.000
_cell.length_b   1.000
_cell.length_c   1.000
_cell.angle_alpha   90.00
_cell.angle_beta   90.00
_cell.angle_gamma   90.00
#
_symmetry.space_group_name_H-M   'P 1'
#
loop_
_entity.id
_entity.type
_entity.pdbx_description
1 polymer ?
#
loop_
_entity_poly.entity_id
_entity_poly.type
_entity_poly.pdbx_seq_one_letter_code
_entity_poly.pdbx_strand_id
1 'polypeptide(L)'
;LLGPSGLGLRLTGLCDQREQPFYARGWERAGAAPDGYFVCAADLEDELIRALGVPRVKELVREEGDLRPLQTFLSQPAQQGRPAHQQLRRFLGTKKGRKIHYGRVLVEALAPDRVPAPLDDLFAALS
;
A
#
# COMPACT_ATOMS: atom_id res chain seq x y z
N LEU A 1 -4.77 -5.11 -26.84
CA LEU A 1 -5.62 -4.77 -25.68
C LEU A 1 -5.77 -6.04 -24.84
N LEU A 2 -5.69 -5.96 -23.50
CA LEU A 2 -5.77 -7.16 -22.64
C LEU A 2 -7.21 -7.55 -22.27
N GLY A 3 -8.12 -6.58 -22.16
CA GLY A 3 -9.51 -6.78 -21.73
C GLY A 3 -10.47 -7.34 -22.80
N PRO A 4 -11.79 -7.22 -22.58
CA PRO A 4 -12.84 -7.78 -23.45
C PRO A 4 -12.73 -7.42 -24.92
N SER A 5 -12.35 -6.17 -25.23
CA SER A 5 -12.12 -5.71 -26.61
C SER A 5 -10.78 -6.17 -27.20
N GLY A 6 -10.11 -7.14 -26.60
CA GLY A 6 -8.76 -7.60 -26.92
C GLY A 6 -8.55 -9.08 -26.63
N LEU A 7 -7.54 -9.43 -25.82
CA LEU A 7 -7.24 -10.83 -25.47
C LEU A 7 -8.30 -11.49 -24.55
N GLY A 8 -9.33 -10.75 -24.14
CA GLY A 8 -10.43 -11.29 -23.33
C GLY A 8 -10.00 -11.70 -21.92
N LEU A 9 -8.88 -11.18 -21.41
CA LEU A 9 -8.42 -11.47 -20.05
C LEU A 9 -9.35 -10.79 -19.04
N ARG A 10 -9.65 -11.50 -17.94
CA ARG A 10 -10.27 -10.92 -16.74
C ARG A 10 -9.30 -9.89 -16.18
N LEU A 11 -9.67 -8.61 -16.23
CA LEU A 11 -8.87 -7.54 -15.66
C LEU A 11 -9.28 -7.30 -14.21
N THR A 12 -8.28 -7.15 -13.35
CA THR A 12 -8.44 -6.58 -12.01
C THR A 12 -7.21 -5.74 -11.65
N GLY A 13 -7.27 -4.98 -10.56
CA GLY A 13 -6.18 -4.12 -10.17
C GLY A 13 -6.37 -3.50 -8.80
N LEU A 14 -5.29 -2.92 -8.30
CA LEU A 14 -5.24 -2.17 -7.06
C LEU A 14 -4.55 -0.84 -7.36
N CYS A 15 -5.13 0.26 -6.93
CA CYS A 15 -4.54 1.59 -7.13
C CYS A 15 -4.65 2.47 -5.89
N ASP A 16 -3.89 3.55 -5.87
CA ASP A 16 -4.04 4.56 -4.83
C ASP A 16 -5.24 5.47 -5.14
N GLN A 17 -5.87 6.08 -4.13
CA GLN A 17 -7.00 7.02 -4.32
C GLN A 17 -6.68 8.14 -5.32
N ARG A 18 -5.43 8.60 -5.36
CA ARG A 18 -4.97 9.65 -6.31
C ARG A 18 -4.89 9.15 -7.75
N GLU A 19 -4.78 7.84 -7.95
CA GLU A 19 -4.66 7.19 -9.25
C GLU A 19 -6.00 6.72 -9.81
N GLN A 20 -7.05 6.69 -9.00
CA GLN A 20 -8.39 6.24 -9.38
C GLN A 20 -8.91 6.83 -10.71
N PRO A 21 -8.74 8.14 -11.01
CA PRO A 21 -9.20 8.69 -12.29
C PRO A 21 -8.47 8.11 -13.50
N PHE A 22 -7.21 7.69 -13.35
CA PHE A 22 -6.46 7.04 -14.42
C PHE A 22 -6.93 5.60 -14.64
N TYR A 23 -7.19 4.88 -13.55
CA TYR A 23 -7.76 3.52 -13.61
C TYR A 23 -9.13 3.52 -14.25
N ALA A 24 -10.04 4.39 -13.82
CA ALA A 24 -11.38 4.53 -14.39
C ALA A 24 -11.35 4.70 -15.93
N ARG A 25 -10.51 5.63 -16.41
CA ARG A 25 -10.33 5.86 -17.87
C ARG A 25 -9.70 4.67 -18.58
N GLY A 26 -8.75 3.98 -17.95
CA GLY A 26 -8.13 2.78 -18.50
C GLY A 26 -9.14 1.64 -18.65
N TRP A 27 -10.01 1.49 -17.64
CA TRP A 27 -11.07 0.47 -17.59
C TRP A 27 -12.13 0.69 -18.67
N GLU A 28 -12.62 1.92 -18.79
CA GLU A 28 -13.57 2.32 -19.83
C GLU A 28 -13.01 2.01 -21.22
N ARG A 29 -11.76 2.41 -21.49
CA ARG A 29 -11.08 2.14 -22.76
C ARG A 29 -10.86 0.64 -23.03
N ALA A 30 -10.73 -0.16 -21.98
CA ALA A 30 -10.61 -1.60 -22.08
C ALA A 30 -11.95 -2.31 -22.27
N GLY A 31 -13.08 -1.61 -22.11
CA GLY A 31 -14.43 -2.21 -22.08
C GLY A 31 -14.66 -3.09 -20.86
N ALA A 32 -13.93 -2.84 -19.76
CA ALA A 32 -14.01 -3.62 -18.53
C ALA A 32 -15.06 -3.08 -17.55
N ALA A 33 -15.57 -3.94 -16.67
CA ALA A 33 -16.61 -3.59 -15.71
C ALA A 33 -16.12 -2.53 -14.69
N PRO A 34 -16.87 -1.44 -14.42
CA PRO A 34 -16.41 -0.31 -13.60
C PRO A 34 -15.87 -0.68 -12.21
N ASP A 35 -16.40 -1.74 -11.61
CA ASP A 35 -16.05 -2.20 -10.25
C ASP A 35 -14.93 -3.25 -10.24
N GLY A 36 -14.13 -3.33 -11.31
CA GLY A 36 -13.09 -4.35 -11.46
C GLY A 36 -11.78 -4.08 -10.73
N TYR A 37 -11.62 -2.93 -10.07
CA TYR A 37 -10.40 -2.55 -9.37
C TYR A 37 -10.68 -1.98 -7.98
N PHE A 38 -9.71 -2.10 -7.10
CA PHE A 38 -9.80 -1.73 -5.68
C PHE A 38 -8.89 -0.54 -5.39
N VAL A 39 -9.25 0.26 -4.39
CA VAL A 39 -8.60 1.56 -4.14
C VAL A 39 -8.10 1.67 -2.71
N CYS A 40 -6.79 1.83 -2.55
CA CYS A 40 -6.16 2.19 -1.28
C CYS A 40 -6.50 3.65 -0.92
N ALA A 41 -6.71 3.92 0.37
CA ALA A 41 -7.00 5.27 0.86
C ALA A 41 -5.87 6.26 0.56
N ALA A 42 -4.61 5.86 0.77
CA ALA A 42 -3.46 6.71 0.45
C ALA A 42 -2.41 5.99 -0.41
N ASP A 43 -1.97 4.82 0.01
CA ASP A 43 -1.21 3.82 -0.74
C ASP A 43 -1.22 2.49 0.03
N LEU A 44 -0.67 1.43 -0.58
CA LEU A 44 -0.59 0.12 0.06
C LEU A 44 0.16 0.17 1.40
N GLU A 45 1.21 0.99 1.53
CA GLU A 45 1.92 1.12 2.80
C GLU A 45 1.06 1.75 3.90
N ASP A 46 0.21 2.73 3.58
CA ASP A 46 -0.76 3.27 4.53
C ASP A 46 -1.74 2.19 5.02
N GLU A 47 -2.26 1.38 4.10
CA GLU A 47 -3.16 0.25 4.42
C GLU A 47 -2.49 -0.75 5.36
N LEU A 48 -1.26 -1.16 5.04
CA LEU A 48 -0.48 -2.10 5.85
C LEU A 48 -0.16 -1.53 7.24
N ILE A 49 0.20 -0.25 7.33
CA ILE A 49 0.48 0.41 8.62
C ILE A 49 -0.80 0.51 9.47
N ARG A 50 -1.96 0.75 8.87
CA ARG A 50 -3.25 0.78 9.59
C ARG A 50 -3.64 -0.60 10.11
N ALA A 51 -3.44 -1.64 9.30
CA ALA A 51 -3.74 -3.02 9.68
C ALA A 51 -2.84 -3.53 10.82
N LEU A 52 -1.53 -3.28 10.73
CA LEU A 52 -0.55 -3.72 11.73
C LEU A 52 -0.54 -2.84 12.99
N GLY A 53 -0.81 -1.54 12.81
CA GLY A 53 -0.69 -0.54 13.86
C GLY A 53 0.75 -0.05 14.07
N VAL A 54 0.85 1.20 14.54
CA VAL A 54 2.13 1.90 14.79
C VAL A 54 3.11 1.14 15.68
N PRO A 55 2.69 0.49 16.79
CA PRO A 55 3.61 -0.25 17.65
C PRO A 55 4.31 -1.39 16.91
N ARG A 56 3.55 -2.23 16.20
CA ARG A 56 4.11 -3.37 15.47
C ARG A 56 5.05 -2.93 14.36
N VAL A 57 4.70 -1.87 13.62
CA VAL A 57 5.58 -1.33 12.57
C VAL A 57 6.90 -0.81 13.15
N LYS A 58 6.89 -0.18 14.33
CA LYS A 58 8.13 0.26 15.00
C LYS A 58 9.01 -0.91 15.45
N GLU A 59 8.41 -2.02 15.86
CA GLU A 59 9.14 -3.25 16.19
C GLU A 59 9.80 -3.84 14.96
N LEU A 60 9.08 -3.97 13.85
CA LEU A 60 9.63 -4.43 12.58
C LEU A 60 10.80 -3.55 12.13
N VAL A 61 10.67 -2.22 12.21
CA VAL A 61 11.78 -1.30 11.90
C VAL A 61 13.01 -1.54 12.78
N ARG A 62 12.82 -1.94 14.04
CA ARG A 62 13.91 -2.31 14.95
C ARG A 62 14.53 -3.65 14.56
N GLU A 63 13.72 -4.66 14.26
CA GLU A 63 14.14 -5.98 13.79
C GLU A 63 14.97 -5.89 12.51
N GLU A 64 14.58 -4.98 11.60
CA GLU A 64 15.31 -4.64 10.37
C GLU A 64 16.57 -3.78 10.59
N GLY A 65 16.95 -3.48 11.83
CA GLY A 65 18.16 -2.71 12.17
C GLY A 65 18.07 -1.20 11.87
N ASP A 66 16.89 -0.69 11.53
CA ASP A 66 16.66 0.66 11.04
C ASP A 66 16.19 1.63 12.15
N LEU A 67 16.29 1.22 13.44
CA LEU A 67 15.86 2.03 14.59
C LEU A 67 16.58 3.38 14.67
N ARG A 68 17.91 3.40 14.52
CA ARG A 68 18.69 4.65 14.54
C ARG A 68 18.28 5.59 13.38
N PRO A 69 18.21 5.13 12.12
CA PRO A 69 17.63 5.91 11.02
C PRO A 69 16.24 6.46 11.31
N LEU A 70 15.35 5.66 11.93
CA LEU A 70 14.01 6.11 12.28
C LEU A 70 14.05 7.25 13.30
N GLN A 71 14.87 7.12 14.36
CA GLN A 71 15.01 8.17 15.37
C GLN A 71 15.51 9.49 14.76
N THR A 72 16.54 9.44 13.92
CA THR A 72 17.05 10.62 13.20
C THR A 72 16.00 11.23 12.27
N PHE A 73 15.18 10.40 11.62
CA PHE A 73 14.10 10.90 10.78
C PHE A 73 13.00 11.60 11.60
N LEU A 74 12.62 11.01 12.74
CA LEU A 74 11.59 11.55 13.62
C LEU A 74 12.00 12.87 14.31
N SER A 75 13.31 13.10 14.52
CA SER A 75 13.80 14.36 15.07
C SER A 75 13.77 15.52 14.07
N GLN A 76 13.50 15.28 12.79
CA GLN A 76 13.44 16.34 11.77
C GLN A 76 12.21 17.24 12.00
N PRO A 77 12.36 18.58 11.89
CA PRO A 77 11.24 19.51 12.07
C PRO A 77 10.03 19.20 11.18
N ALA A 78 10.26 18.74 9.95
CA ALA A 78 9.20 18.38 9.01
C ALA A 78 8.30 17.19 9.46
N GLN A 79 8.72 16.44 10.48
CA GLN A 79 7.93 15.35 11.07
C GLN A 79 7.20 15.77 12.34
N GLN A 80 7.57 16.88 12.98
CA GLN A 80 6.93 17.36 14.20
C GLN A 80 5.46 17.69 13.93
N GLY A 81 4.57 17.30 14.85
CA GLY A 81 3.11 17.50 14.71
C GLY A 81 2.40 16.54 13.74
N ARG A 82 3.14 15.70 12.99
CA ARG A 82 2.51 14.67 12.15
C ARG A 82 2.03 13.48 13.00
N PRO A 83 0.88 12.87 12.65
CA PRO A 83 0.49 11.59 13.23
C PRO A 83 1.55 10.51 12.99
N ALA A 84 1.75 9.62 13.97
CA ALA A 84 2.80 8.61 13.92
C ALA A 84 2.69 7.67 12.70
N HIS A 85 1.48 7.35 12.23
CA HIS A 85 1.28 6.54 11.02
C HIS A 85 1.86 7.23 9.78
N GLN A 86 1.66 8.55 9.62
CA GLN A 86 2.20 9.30 8.49
C GLN A 86 3.72 9.44 8.57
N GLN A 87 4.27 9.61 9.78
CA GLN A 87 5.72 9.64 9.98
C GLN A 87 6.35 8.31 9.52
N LEU A 88 5.79 7.18 9.93
CA LEU A 88 6.26 5.86 9.51
C LEU A 88 6.14 5.69 7.99
N ARG A 89 4.97 5.95 7.41
CA ARG A 89 4.78 5.89 5.95
C ARG A 89 5.83 6.70 5.19
N ARG A 90 6.09 7.94 5.63
CA ARG A 90 7.14 8.77 5.03
C ARG A 90 8.53 8.19 5.24
N PHE A 91 8.84 7.65 6.42
CA PHE A 91 10.13 7.01 6.71
C PHE A 91 10.42 5.87 5.72
N LEU A 92 9.42 5.03 5.42
CA LEU A 92 9.53 3.93 4.46
C LEU A 92 9.87 4.43 3.04
N GLY A 93 9.42 5.62 2.69
CA GLY A 93 9.67 6.26 1.39
C GLY A 93 10.97 7.05 1.27
N THR A 94 11.82 7.14 2.31
CA THR A 94 12.97 8.08 2.31
C THR A 94 14.16 7.66 1.45
N LYS A 95 14.28 6.39 1.07
CA LYS A 95 15.43 5.85 0.33
C LYS A 95 14.98 4.92 -0.79
N LYS A 96 15.74 4.90 -1.89
CA LYS A 96 15.56 3.91 -2.96
C LYS A 96 15.62 2.50 -2.38
N GLY A 97 14.69 1.64 -2.80
CA GLY A 97 14.61 0.25 -2.34
C GLY A 97 13.92 0.05 -1.00
N ARG A 98 13.94 1.04 -0.08
CA ARG A 98 13.32 0.90 1.24
C ARG A 98 11.81 0.63 1.16
N LYS A 99 11.11 1.31 0.26
CA LYS A 99 9.67 1.12 0.05
C LYS A 99 9.35 -0.33 -0.34
N ILE A 100 10.10 -0.89 -1.28
CA ILE A 100 9.97 -2.29 -1.73
C ILE A 100 10.29 -3.26 -0.58
N HIS A 101 11.40 -3.02 0.13
CA HIS A 101 11.82 -3.82 1.26
C HIS A 101 10.76 -3.89 2.36
N TYR A 102 10.28 -2.74 2.83
CA TYR A 102 9.26 -2.71 3.87
C TYR A 102 7.89 -3.15 3.37
N GLY A 103 7.56 -2.99 2.08
CA GLY A 103 6.36 -3.61 1.52
C GLY A 103 6.32 -5.11 1.81
N ARG A 104 7.45 -5.81 1.60
CA ARG A 104 7.59 -7.23 1.94
C ARG A 104 7.51 -7.47 3.45
N VAL A 105 8.32 -6.77 4.25
CA VAL A 105 8.37 -6.96 5.72
C VAL A 105 6.99 -6.76 6.36
N LEU A 106 6.25 -5.74 5.93
CA LEU A 106 4.92 -5.47 6.46
C LEU A 106 3.91 -6.54 6.04
N VAL A 107 3.93 -7.00 4.78
CA VAL A 107 3.06 -8.07 4.31
C VAL A 107 3.34 -9.39 5.03
N GLU A 108 4.61 -9.76 5.22
CA GLU A 108 5.01 -10.99 5.94
C GLU A 108 4.61 -10.96 7.42
N ALA A 109 4.40 -9.77 7.98
CA ALA A 109 3.95 -9.60 9.36
C ALA A 109 2.42 -9.60 9.54
N LEU A 110 1.63 -9.61 8.46
CA LEU A 110 0.18 -9.66 8.55
C LEU A 110 -0.31 -11.03 9.02
N ALA A 111 -1.25 -11.03 9.96
CA ALA A 111 -2.07 -12.20 10.21
C ALA A 111 -3.14 -12.34 9.11
N PRO A 112 -3.58 -13.56 8.74
CA PRO A 112 -4.59 -13.77 7.71
C PRO A 112 -5.91 -13.03 7.95
N ASP A 113 -6.29 -12.79 9.21
CA ASP A 113 -7.49 -12.04 9.63
C ASP A 113 -7.27 -10.52 9.71
N ARG A 114 -6.08 -10.04 9.31
CA ARG A 114 -5.67 -8.63 9.35
C ARG A 114 -5.32 -8.07 7.97
N VAL A 115 -5.70 -8.74 6.89
CA VAL A 115 -5.48 -8.23 5.54
C VAL A 115 -6.28 -6.93 5.34
N PRO A 116 -5.68 -5.84 4.82
CA PRO A 116 -6.42 -4.62 4.55
C PRO A 116 -7.50 -4.84 3.49
N ALA A 117 -8.68 -4.21 3.65
CA ALA A 117 -9.85 -4.45 2.80
C ALA A 117 -9.57 -4.33 1.28
N PRO A 118 -8.86 -3.30 0.76
CA PRO A 118 -8.59 -3.21 -0.67
C PRO A 118 -7.79 -4.41 -1.22
N LEU A 119 -6.95 -5.03 -0.38
CA LEU A 119 -6.14 -6.18 -0.75
C LEU A 119 -6.93 -7.50 -0.60
N ASP A 120 -7.77 -7.61 0.43
CA ASP A 120 -8.66 -8.76 0.63
C ASP A 120 -9.68 -8.86 -0.51
N ASP A 121 -10.33 -7.75 -0.86
CA ASP A 121 -11.29 -7.68 -1.96
C ASP A 121 -10.63 -8.02 -3.31
N LEU A 122 -9.38 -7.58 -3.52
CA LEU A 122 -8.59 -7.94 -4.69
C LEU A 122 -8.39 -9.46 -4.79
N PHE A 123 -7.98 -10.11 -3.70
CA PHE A 123 -7.77 -11.56 -3.69
C PHE A 123 -9.07 -12.34 -3.84
N ALA A 124 -10.17 -11.86 -3.25
CA ALA A 124 -11.50 -12.42 -3.46
C ALA A 124 -11.91 -12.34 -4.94
N ALA A 125 -11.55 -11.24 -5.62
CA ALA A 125 -11.79 -11.07 -7.06
C ALA A 125 -10.80 -11.84 -7.96
N LEU A 126 -9.76 -12.46 -7.42
CA LEU A 126 -8.86 -13.36 -8.18
C LEU A 126 -9.25 -14.83 -8.05
N SER A 127 -10.11 -15.15 -7.09
CA SER A 127 -10.70 -16.47 -6.90
C SER A 127 -11.81 -16.73 -7.93
#